data_AF-A0A1V2Q8G8-F1
#
_entry.id   AF-A0A1V2Q8G8-F1
#
_cell.length_a   1.000
_cell.length_b   1.000
_cell.length_c   1.000
_cell.angle_alpha   90.00
_cell.angle_beta   90.00
_cell.angle_gamma   90.00
#
_symmetry.space_group_name_H-M   'P 1'
#
loop_
_entity.id
_entity.type
_entity.pdbx_description
1 polymer ?
#
loop_
_entity_poly.entity_id
_entity_poly.type
_entity_poly.pdbx_seq_one_letter_code
_entity_poly.pdbx_strand_id
1 'polypeptide(L)'
;MTYVELPPEDQLRLMYTCCHPALSLEAQVELTLHTLAGLSTAEIARAFLVDEHEMAERLAIARRTVKNAEPLPDNDRTHAVLTVLYLLFNEGYTATRTGLADEAIKLARVVARSGAPEAVGLLALMLLHHARRETRLTQDGDLVTLEDQDRSRWNHGEIAEGNRLLATAESYGRPGPYQIQAAIAACHATATSAETTDWVTIARLYGKLLDLAPSPVVELNRAVAVGMAYGPGAGLALVDKVMDQLGDYHLGHATKADFLRRLGRKPEAAESYAQALALTSNPAERRYLARRLRETSG
;
A
#
# COMPACT_ATOMS: atom_id res chain seq x y z
N MET A 1 26.28 16.68 -9.37
CA MET A 1 27.17 15.82 -8.56
C MET A 1 26.84 14.40 -8.98
N THR A 2 27.74 13.76 -9.73
CA THR A 2 27.53 12.41 -10.27
C THR A 2 27.34 11.45 -9.10
N TYR A 3 26.19 10.78 -9.06
CA TYR A 3 25.81 9.85 -7.99
C TYR A 3 26.79 8.67 -8.05
N VAL A 4 27.78 8.63 -7.15
CA VAL A 4 28.58 7.42 -6.93
C VAL A 4 27.66 6.45 -6.24
N GLU A 5 27.33 5.34 -6.89
CA GLU A 5 26.52 4.28 -6.31
C GLU A 5 27.25 3.76 -5.06
N LEU A 6 26.75 4.12 -3.89
CA LEU A 6 27.34 3.73 -2.61
C LEU A 6 27.35 2.20 -2.47
N PRO A 7 28.33 1.59 -1.79
CA PRO A 7 28.25 0.19 -1.41
C PRO A 7 26.93 -0.13 -0.69
N PRO A 8 26.34 -1.33 -0.89
CA PRO A 8 25.04 -1.68 -0.28
C PRO A 8 24.97 -1.50 1.23
N GLU A 9 26.06 -1.75 1.95
CA GLU A 9 26.13 -1.55 3.40
C GLU A 9 26.06 -0.07 3.80
N ASP A 10 26.68 0.81 3.00
CA ASP A 10 26.64 2.26 3.22
C ASP A 10 25.26 2.84 2.88
N GLN A 11 24.62 2.33 1.82
CA GLN A 11 23.23 2.67 1.50
C GLN A 11 22.27 2.28 2.63
N LEU A 12 22.45 1.08 3.21
CA LEU A 12 21.63 0.60 4.31
C LEU A 12 21.83 1.44 5.58
N ARG A 13 23.08 1.76 5.93
CA ARG A 13 23.40 2.66 7.06
C ARG A 13 22.76 4.04 6.89
N LEU A 14 22.83 4.58 5.68
CA LEU A 14 22.24 5.87 5.36
C LEU A 14 20.72 5.83 5.45
N MET A 15 20.09 4.74 5.03
CA MET A 15 18.64 4.54 5.13
C MET A 15 18.17 4.47 6.59
N TYR A 16 18.90 3.75 7.44
CA TYR A 16 18.64 3.77 8.88
C TYR A 16 18.79 5.16 9.50
N THR A 17 19.72 5.96 9.00
CA THR A 17 19.90 7.35 9.44
C THR A 17 18.74 8.23 8.99
N CYS A 18 18.30 8.10 7.73
CA CYS A 18 17.19 8.87 7.19
C CYS A 18 15.83 8.52 7.82
N CYS A 19 15.65 7.28 8.30
CA CYS A 19 14.41 6.82 8.93
C CYS A 19 14.46 6.91 10.47
N HIS A 20 15.27 7.81 11.02
CA HIS A 20 15.40 7.97 12.47
C HIS A 20 14.12 8.58 13.10
N PRO A 21 13.61 8.05 14.23
CA PRO A 21 12.35 8.50 14.84
C PRO A 21 12.40 9.91 15.43
N ALA A 22 13.59 10.51 15.54
CA ALA A 22 13.73 11.94 15.84
C ALA A 22 13.18 12.84 14.72
N LEU A 23 12.97 12.29 13.52
CA LEU A 23 12.32 12.96 12.40
C LEU A 23 10.83 12.64 12.37
N SER A 24 10.02 13.60 11.95
CA SER A 24 8.66 13.32 11.50
C SER A 24 8.70 12.36 10.31
N LEU A 25 7.63 11.58 10.13
CA LEU A 25 7.52 10.63 9.03
C LEU A 25 7.68 11.31 7.65
N GLU A 26 7.12 12.50 7.49
CA GLU A 26 7.28 13.33 6.29
C GLU A 26 8.76 13.65 6.04
N ALA A 27 9.49 14.12 7.07
CA ALA A 27 10.91 14.41 6.96
C ALA A 27 11.77 13.16 6.70
N GLN A 28 11.37 11.98 7.20
CA GLN A 28 12.04 10.71 6.89
C GLN A 28 11.90 10.37 5.40
N VAL A 29 10.71 10.54 4.83
CA VAL A 29 10.46 10.32 3.39
C VAL A 29 11.24 11.32 2.55
N GLU A 30 11.12 12.62 2.84
CA GLU A 30 11.83 13.69 2.11
C GLU A 30 13.36 13.45 2.12
N LEU A 31 13.94 13.17 3.29
CA LEU A 31 15.37 12.96 3.42
C LEU A 31 15.84 11.68 2.73
N THR A 32 15.05 10.60 2.79
CA THR A 32 15.33 9.34 2.08
C THR A 32 15.32 9.56 0.57
N LEU A 33 14.32 10.27 0.04
CA LEU A 33 14.24 10.58 -1.39
C LEU A 33 15.41 11.43 -1.89
N HIS A 34 15.80 12.43 -1.11
CA HIS A 34 16.93 13.27 -1.49
C HIS A 34 18.26 12.50 -1.47
N THR A 35 18.47 11.74 -0.41
CA THR A 35 19.78 11.19 -0.09
C THR A 35 20.03 9.88 -0.83
N LEU A 36 19.03 8.98 -0.87
CA LEU A 36 19.17 7.61 -1.39
C LEU A 36 18.57 7.40 -2.77
N ALA A 37 17.50 8.12 -3.09
CA ALA A 37 16.92 8.09 -4.43
C ALA A 37 17.52 9.15 -5.37
N GLY A 38 18.31 10.08 -4.82
CA GLY A 38 19.00 11.11 -5.60
C GLY A 38 18.09 12.18 -6.19
N LEU A 39 16.85 12.33 -5.71
CA LEU A 39 15.96 13.39 -6.15
C LEU A 39 16.49 14.75 -5.72
N SER A 40 16.44 15.71 -6.63
CA SER A 40 16.76 17.11 -6.34
C SER A 40 15.75 17.74 -5.38
N THR A 41 16.15 18.79 -4.68
CA THR A 41 15.25 19.58 -3.82
C THR A 41 14.01 20.04 -4.60
N ALA A 42 14.18 20.48 -5.84
CA ALA A 42 13.08 20.91 -6.72
C ALA A 42 12.09 19.77 -7.04
N GLU A 43 12.59 18.57 -7.30
CA GLU A 43 11.74 17.39 -7.56
C GLU A 43 10.94 16.99 -6.32
N ILE A 44 11.58 17.04 -5.14
CA ILE A 44 10.91 16.74 -3.87
C ILE A 44 9.90 17.85 -3.53
N ALA A 45 10.25 19.11 -3.68
CA ALA A 45 9.33 20.24 -3.46
C ALA A 45 8.07 20.11 -4.33
N ARG A 46 8.25 19.78 -5.62
CA ARG A 46 7.14 19.51 -6.54
C ARG A 46 6.30 18.31 -6.11
N ALA A 47 6.95 17.23 -5.66
CA ALA A 47 6.23 16.08 -5.12
C ALA A 47 5.35 16.53 -3.95
N PHE A 48 5.92 17.18 -2.94
CA PHE A 48 5.24 17.56 -1.70
C PHE A 48 4.37 18.83 -1.81
N LEU A 49 4.28 19.44 -2.99
CA LEU A 49 3.47 20.65 -3.27
C LEU A 49 3.85 21.85 -2.37
N VAL A 50 5.15 22.02 -2.12
CA VAL A 50 5.72 23.14 -1.37
C VAL A 50 6.71 23.92 -2.23
N ASP A 51 7.11 25.10 -1.76
CA ASP A 51 8.16 25.89 -2.42
C ASP A 51 9.54 25.20 -2.30
N GLU A 52 10.40 25.38 -3.29
CA GLU A 52 11.74 24.79 -3.30
C GLU A 52 12.60 25.30 -2.13
N HIS A 53 12.44 26.57 -1.73
CA HIS A 53 13.15 27.14 -0.59
C HIS A 53 12.68 26.50 0.73
N GLU A 54 11.37 26.34 0.90
CA GLU A 54 10.79 25.66 2.06
C GLU A 54 11.31 24.21 2.16
N MET A 55 11.33 23.49 1.03
CA MET A 55 11.88 22.13 0.99
C MET A 55 13.38 22.09 1.32
N ALA A 56 14.16 23.07 0.86
CA ALA A 56 15.59 23.16 1.20
C ALA A 56 15.79 23.33 2.72
N GLU A 57 14.97 24.16 3.36
CA GLU A 57 14.99 24.37 4.82
C GLU A 57 14.58 23.10 5.57
N ARG A 58 13.49 22.44 5.17
CA ARG A 58 13.03 21.17 5.75
C ARG A 58 14.13 20.11 5.69
N LEU A 59 14.76 19.92 4.54
CA LEU A 59 15.88 18.98 4.36
C LEU A 59 17.11 19.36 5.21
N ALA A 60 17.41 20.66 5.35
CA ALA A 60 18.51 21.12 6.18
C ALA A 60 18.25 20.87 7.68
N ILE A 61 17.01 21.10 8.14
CA ILE A 61 16.57 20.77 9.50
C ILE A 61 16.66 19.27 9.73
N ALA A 62 16.11 18.45 8.82
CA ALA A 62 16.13 16.99 8.93
C ALA A 62 17.56 16.46 9.05
N ARG A 63 18.48 16.92 8.19
CA ARG A 63 19.92 16.56 8.25
C ARG A 63 20.56 16.92 9.59
N ARG A 64 20.23 18.10 10.13
CA ARG A 64 20.76 18.55 11.43
C ARG A 64 20.22 17.71 12.58
N THR A 65 18.94 17.35 12.53
CA THR A 65 18.28 16.52 13.54
C THR A 65 18.92 15.13 13.61
N VAL A 66 19.08 14.44 12.48
CA VAL A 66 19.67 13.09 12.48
C VAL A 66 21.16 13.08 12.80
N LYS A 67 21.90 14.15 12.47
CA LYS A 67 23.31 14.30 12.83
C LYS A 67 23.52 14.31 14.35
N ASN A 68 22.54 14.82 15.11
CA ASN A 68 22.60 14.94 16.56
C ASN A 68 21.86 13.82 17.30
N ALA A 69 21.27 12.87 16.57
CA ALA A 69 20.48 11.79 17.16
C ALA A 69 21.35 10.62 17.60
N GLU A 70 20.94 9.95 18.68
CA GLU A 70 21.60 8.71 19.11
C GLU A 70 21.26 7.55 18.16
N PRO A 71 22.21 6.66 17.85
CA PRO A 71 21.93 5.52 16.99
C PRO A 71 20.93 4.55 17.65
N LEU A 72 19.82 4.23 16.97
CA LEU A 72 18.80 3.25 17.45
C LEU A 72 19.33 1.81 17.61
N PRO A 73 18.61 0.88 18.28
CA PRO A 73 18.83 -0.56 18.14
C PRO A 73 18.46 -1.09 16.73
N ASP A 74 19.14 -2.13 16.24
CA ASP A 74 18.98 -2.61 14.85
C ASP A 74 17.56 -3.08 14.47
N ASN A 75 16.81 -3.65 15.42
CA ASN A 75 15.43 -4.09 15.17
C ASN A 75 14.46 -2.91 14.97
N ASP A 76 14.58 -1.87 15.80
CA ASP A 76 13.73 -0.68 15.73
C ASP A 76 14.01 0.13 14.46
N ARG A 77 15.29 0.17 14.04
CA ARG A 77 15.71 0.76 12.77
C ARG A 77 15.05 0.09 11.56
N THR A 78 14.99 -1.23 11.56
CA THR A 78 14.43 -1.99 10.44
C THR A 78 12.94 -1.72 10.31
N HIS A 79 12.17 -1.75 11.41
CA HIS A 79 10.74 -1.46 11.35
C HIS A 79 10.42 -0.05 10.82
N ALA A 80 11.16 0.96 11.28
CA ALA A 80 11.00 2.33 10.80
C ALA A 80 11.27 2.45 9.29
N VAL A 81 12.37 1.86 8.81
CA VAL A 81 12.70 1.82 7.37
C VAL A 81 11.60 1.15 6.55
N LEU A 82 11.11 -0.01 6.98
CA LEU A 82 10.05 -0.72 6.26
C LEU A 82 8.76 0.11 6.17
N THR A 83 8.43 0.84 7.24
CA THR A 83 7.28 1.73 7.28
C THR A 83 7.41 2.87 6.27
N VAL A 84 8.56 3.55 6.26
CA VAL A 84 8.87 4.64 5.31
C VAL A 84 8.82 4.15 3.87
N LEU A 85 9.43 3.00 3.58
CA LEU A 85 9.41 2.40 2.24
C LEU A 85 8.00 2.04 1.80
N TYR A 86 7.20 1.43 2.68
CA TYR A 86 5.83 1.06 2.35
C TYR A 86 4.95 2.28 2.05
N LEU A 87 5.10 3.36 2.83
CA LEU A 87 4.38 4.60 2.58
C LEU A 87 4.82 5.26 1.28
N LEU A 88 6.14 5.32 1.03
CA LEU A 88 6.67 5.86 -0.22
C LEU A 88 6.12 5.09 -1.44
N PHE A 89 6.06 3.77 -1.33
CA PHE A 89 5.46 2.93 -2.36
C PHE A 89 3.97 3.26 -2.56
N ASN A 90 3.19 3.38 -1.47
CA ASN A 90 1.76 3.69 -1.53
C ASN A 90 1.48 5.05 -2.17
N GLU A 91 2.31 6.07 -1.89
CA GLU A 91 2.24 7.39 -2.53
C GLU A 91 2.52 7.33 -4.04
N GLY A 92 3.48 6.50 -4.48
CA GLY A 92 3.74 6.27 -5.89
C GLY A 92 2.64 5.45 -6.59
N TYR A 93 1.89 4.65 -5.82
CA TYR A 93 0.94 3.67 -6.29
C TYR A 93 -0.46 4.25 -6.60
N THR A 94 -0.85 5.37 -5.97
CA THR A 94 -2.19 6.01 -6.07
C THR A 94 -2.30 7.08 -7.17
N ALA A 95 -1.24 7.29 -7.96
CA ALA A 95 -1.14 8.13 -9.16
C ALA A 95 -1.22 9.66 -8.96
N THR A 96 -0.03 10.29 -8.98
CA THR A 96 0.30 11.63 -9.54
C THR A 96 1.82 11.79 -9.67
N ARG A 97 2.62 11.01 -8.92
CA ARG A 97 4.09 11.09 -8.85
C ARG A 97 4.73 9.86 -9.49
N THR A 98 5.00 9.91 -10.79
CA THR A 98 5.63 8.82 -11.55
C THR A 98 7.02 8.47 -11.00
N GLY A 99 7.32 7.18 -10.80
CA GLY A 99 8.64 6.68 -10.43
C GLY A 99 8.90 6.46 -8.93
N LEU A 100 8.04 6.96 -8.02
CA LEU A 100 8.24 6.74 -6.57
C LEU A 100 8.07 5.27 -6.17
N ALA A 101 7.16 4.54 -6.81
CA ALA A 101 6.96 3.12 -6.55
C ALA A 101 8.18 2.30 -7.01
N ASP A 102 8.71 2.58 -8.20
CA ASP A 102 9.94 1.97 -8.71
C ASP A 102 11.12 2.22 -7.77
N GLU A 103 11.22 3.45 -7.27
CA GLU A 103 12.31 3.84 -6.37
C GLU A 103 12.18 3.19 -4.99
N ALA A 104 10.97 3.12 -4.43
CA ALA A 104 10.71 2.36 -3.21
C ALA A 104 11.09 0.87 -3.38
N ILE A 105 10.82 0.28 -4.54
CA ILE A 105 11.25 -1.09 -4.85
C ILE A 105 12.77 -1.21 -4.88
N LYS A 106 13.49 -0.27 -5.52
CA LYS A 106 14.96 -0.28 -5.54
C LYS A 106 15.54 -0.22 -4.13
N LEU A 107 15.03 0.67 -3.29
CA LEU A 107 15.47 0.79 -1.90
C LEU A 107 15.10 -0.45 -1.07
N ALA A 108 13.90 -1.01 -1.25
CA ALA A 108 13.49 -2.26 -0.61
C ALA A 108 14.40 -3.44 -0.97
N ARG A 109 14.94 -3.49 -2.21
CA ARG A 109 15.94 -4.50 -2.61
C ARG A 109 17.24 -4.37 -1.82
N VAL A 110 17.65 -3.16 -1.47
CA VAL A 110 18.83 -2.93 -0.63
C VAL A 110 18.57 -3.44 0.78
N VAL A 111 17.42 -3.10 1.38
CA VAL A 111 17.07 -3.56 2.74
C VAL A 111 16.90 -5.08 2.79
N ALA A 112 16.29 -5.69 1.78
CA ALA A 112 16.09 -7.14 1.74
C ALA A 112 17.43 -7.93 1.77
N ARG A 113 18.54 -7.34 1.31
CA ARG A 113 19.88 -7.97 1.39
C ARG A 113 20.40 -8.10 2.82
N SER A 114 19.83 -7.38 3.79
CA SER A 114 20.15 -7.57 5.22
C SER A 114 19.77 -8.96 5.74
N GLY A 115 18.89 -9.68 5.03
CA GLY A 115 18.37 -10.98 5.45
C GLY A 115 17.25 -10.90 6.50
N ALA A 116 16.78 -9.69 6.84
CA ALA A 116 15.60 -9.52 7.69
C ALA A 116 14.34 -10.10 6.99
N PRO A 117 13.66 -11.11 7.57
CA PRO A 117 12.53 -11.79 6.91
C PRO A 117 11.42 -10.81 6.49
N GLU A 118 11.19 -9.81 7.32
CA GLU A 118 10.15 -8.81 7.10
C GLU A 118 10.49 -7.83 5.97
N ALA A 119 11.78 -7.56 5.74
CA ALA A 119 12.23 -6.77 4.59
C ALA A 119 12.03 -7.53 3.27
N VAL A 120 12.29 -8.84 3.28
CA VAL A 120 12.01 -9.72 2.14
C VAL A 120 10.49 -9.78 1.88
N GLY A 121 9.68 -9.89 2.93
CA GLY A 121 8.22 -9.84 2.85
C GLY A 121 7.69 -8.53 2.26
N LEU A 122 8.24 -7.38 2.68
CA LEU A 122 7.85 -6.08 2.12
C LEU A 122 8.20 -5.96 0.64
N LEU A 123 9.39 -6.39 0.22
CA LEU A 123 9.76 -6.38 -1.20
C LEU A 123 8.83 -7.27 -2.02
N ALA A 124 8.48 -8.46 -1.51
CA ALA A 124 7.52 -9.34 -2.16
C ALA A 124 6.15 -8.66 -2.33
N LEU A 125 5.63 -8.04 -1.28
CA LEU A 125 4.38 -7.28 -1.30
C LEU A 125 4.40 -6.18 -2.37
N MET A 126 5.46 -5.36 -2.37
CA MET A 126 5.62 -4.26 -3.33
C MET A 126 5.62 -4.76 -4.77
N LEU A 127 6.39 -5.82 -5.08
CA LEU A 127 6.45 -6.38 -6.44
C LEU A 127 5.10 -6.93 -6.90
N LEU A 128 4.40 -7.68 -6.03
CA LEU A 128 3.08 -8.24 -6.33
C LEU A 128 2.04 -7.14 -6.60
N HIS A 129 2.12 -6.04 -5.84
CA HIS A 129 1.29 -4.86 -6.09
C HIS A 129 1.70 -4.12 -7.36
N HIS A 130 2.99 -3.94 -7.61
CA HIS A 130 3.54 -3.21 -8.75
C HIS A 130 3.26 -3.90 -10.09
N ALA A 131 3.18 -5.23 -10.09
CA ALA A 131 2.98 -6.03 -11.29
C ALA A 131 1.71 -5.70 -12.08
N ARG A 132 0.68 -5.15 -11.42
CA ARG A 132 -0.61 -4.79 -12.04
C ARG A 132 -0.78 -3.30 -12.32
N ARG A 133 0.28 -2.49 -12.22
CA ARG A 133 0.20 -1.01 -12.32
C ARG A 133 -0.45 -0.53 -13.63
N GLU A 134 -0.14 -1.19 -14.74
CA GLU A 134 -0.60 -0.81 -16.09
C GLU A 134 -2.08 -1.16 -16.37
N THR A 135 -2.76 -1.78 -15.41
CA THR A 135 -4.15 -2.26 -15.56
C THR A 135 -5.10 -1.67 -14.52
N ARG A 136 -4.65 -0.72 -13.69
CA ARG A 136 -5.51 -0.11 -12.64
C ARG A 136 -6.39 1.00 -13.16
N LEU A 137 -5.99 1.63 -14.25
CA LEU A 137 -6.69 2.74 -14.86
C LEU A 137 -6.97 2.43 -16.33
N THR A 138 -8.09 2.94 -16.84
CA THR A 138 -8.33 3.04 -18.27
C THR A 138 -7.43 4.14 -18.87
N GLN A 139 -7.39 4.23 -20.20
CA GLN A 139 -6.70 5.34 -20.89
C GLN A 139 -7.28 6.72 -20.51
N ASP A 140 -8.56 6.77 -20.16
CA ASP A 140 -9.25 7.97 -19.69
C ASP A 140 -9.02 8.26 -18.19
N GLY A 141 -8.21 7.44 -17.51
CA GLY A 141 -7.87 7.59 -16.10
C GLY A 141 -8.97 7.12 -15.14
N ASP A 142 -9.89 6.26 -15.60
CA ASP A 142 -10.94 5.68 -14.74
C ASP A 142 -10.46 4.43 -14.02
N LEU A 143 -10.91 4.24 -12.78
CA LEU A 143 -10.58 3.06 -11.99
C LEU A 143 -11.10 1.77 -12.63
N VAL A 144 -10.20 0.80 -12.76
CA VAL A 144 -10.51 -0.59 -13.10
C VAL A 144 -10.39 -1.43 -11.83
N THR A 145 -11.53 -2.01 -11.41
CA THR A 145 -11.60 -2.87 -10.22
C THR A 145 -10.70 -4.09 -10.39
N LEU A 146 -10.22 -4.69 -9.30
CA LEU A 146 -9.34 -5.87 -9.39
C LEU A 146 -9.98 -7.06 -10.14
N GLU A 147 -11.31 -7.19 -10.05
CA GLU A 147 -12.09 -8.20 -10.79
C GLU A 147 -12.08 -7.97 -12.30
N ASP A 148 -12.03 -6.71 -12.74
CA ASP A 148 -12.08 -6.30 -14.15
C ASP A 148 -10.69 -6.10 -14.79
N GLN A 149 -9.59 -6.23 -14.05
CA GLN A 149 -8.25 -6.03 -14.60
C GLN A 149 -7.85 -7.19 -15.52
N ASP A 150 -7.32 -6.85 -16.70
CA ASP A 150 -6.75 -7.82 -17.62
C ASP A 150 -5.44 -8.40 -17.07
N ARG A 151 -5.53 -9.59 -16.49
CA ARG A 151 -4.39 -10.28 -15.86
C ARG A 151 -3.32 -10.72 -16.85
N SER A 152 -3.63 -10.83 -18.14
CA SER A 152 -2.64 -11.17 -19.17
C SER A 152 -1.63 -10.03 -19.41
N ARG A 153 -1.99 -8.81 -19.01
CA ARG A 153 -1.14 -7.61 -19.08
C ARG A 153 -0.34 -7.35 -17.80
N TRP A 154 -0.45 -8.22 -16.79
CA TRP A 154 0.34 -8.08 -15.57
C TRP A 154 1.80 -8.46 -15.82
N ASN A 155 2.71 -7.85 -15.06
CA ASN A 155 4.12 -8.18 -15.12
C ASN A 155 4.39 -9.52 -14.44
N HIS A 156 4.35 -10.60 -15.23
CA HIS A 156 4.61 -11.95 -14.73
C HIS A 156 6.03 -12.15 -14.17
N GLY A 157 7.00 -11.33 -14.59
CA GLY A 157 8.36 -11.33 -14.03
C GLY A 157 8.37 -10.87 -12.57
N GLU A 158 7.70 -9.76 -12.27
CA GLU A 158 7.54 -9.24 -10.90
C GLU A 158 6.71 -10.18 -10.03
N ILE A 159 5.66 -10.80 -10.58
CA ILE A 159 4.87 -11.81 -9.86
C ILE A 159 5.74 -13.02 -9.50
N ALA A 160 6.48 -13.56 -10.46
CA ALA A 160 7.36 -14.71 -10.24
C ALA A 160 8.44 -14.40 -9.21
N GLU A 161 9.02 -13.19 -9.25
CA GLU A 161 9.99 -12.74 -8.26
C GLU A 161 9.37 -12.56 -6.86
N GLY A 162 8.25 -11.86 -6.77
CA GLY A 162 7.53 -11.66 -5.51
C GLY A 162 7.19 -12.97 -4.81
N ASN A 163 6.74 -13.98 -5.56
CA ASN A 163 6.48 -15.32 -5.02
C ASN A 163 7.74 -16.04 -4.51
N ARG A 164 8.87 -15.93 -5.22
CA ARG A 164 10.15 -16.52 -4.73
C ARG A 164 10.62 -15.86 -3.44
N LEU A 165 10.49 -14.54 -3.35
CA LEU A 165 10.85 -13.77 -2.15
C LEU A 165 9.91 -14.13 -0.99
N LEU A 166 8.60 -14.24 -1.24
CA LEU A 166 7.64 -14.68 -0.25
C LEU A 166 7.98 -16.07 0.29
N ALA A 167 8.26 -17.04 -0.59
CA ALA A 167 8.67 -18.39 -0.17
C ALA A 167 9.96 -18.36 0.67
N THR A 168 10.90 -17.47 0.32
CA THR A 168 12.11 -17.25 1.12
C THR A 168 11.78 -16.70 2.50
N ALA A 169 10.91 -15.69 2.59
CA ALA A 169 10.49 -15.09 3.85
C ALA A 169 9.74 -16.11 4.75
N GLU A 170 8.86 -16.92 4.17
CA GLU A 170 8.12 -17.97 4.87
C GLU A 170 9.04 -19.06 5.44
N SER A 171 10.16 -19.36 4.77
CA SER A 171 11.12 -20.38 5.23
C SER A 171 11.76 -20.05 6.59
N TYR A 172 11.76 -18.78 6.99
CA TYR A 172 12.25 -18.35 8.31
C TYR A 172 11.28 -18.69 9.46
N GLY A 173 10.03 -19.07 9.17
CA GLY A 173 9.05 -19.48 10.19
C GLY A 173 8.65 -18.36 11.17
N ARG A 174 8.84 -17.09 10.78
CA ARG A 174 8.55 -15.90 11.60
C ARG A 174 7.69 -14.90 10.82
N PRO A 175 6.38 -15.17 10.64
CA PRO A 175 5.51 -14.32 9.85
C PRO A 175 5.29 -12.96 10.53
N GLY A 176 5.55 -11.88 9.81
CA GLY A 176 5.16 -10.52 10.20
C GLY A 176 4.10 -9.92 9.26
N PRO A 177 3.65 -8.68 9.53
CA PRO A 177 2.52 -8.05 8.84
C PRO A 177 2.71 -7.91 7.32
N TYR A 178 3.91 -7.57 6.83
CA TYR A 178 4.20 -7.46 5.40
C TYR A 178 4.30 -8.82 4.72
N GLN A 179 4.80 -9.86 5.40
CA GLN A 179 4.78 -11.22 4.86
C GLN A 179 3.34 -11.72 4.67
N ILE A 180 2.45 -11.46 5.63
CA ILE A 180 1.03 -11.86 5.51
C ILE A 180 0.33 -11.06 4.41
N GLN A 181 0.58 -9.75 4.32
CA GLN A 181 0.05 -8.93 3.23
C GLN A 181 0.58 -9.40 1.87
N ALA A 182 1.86 -9.77 1.76
CA ALA A 182 2.43 -10.34 0.55
C ALA A 182 1.75 -11.66 0.16
N ALA A 183 1.45 -12.53 1.14
CA ALA A 183 0.70 -13.75 0.89
C ALA A 183 -0.73 -13.48 0.38
N ILE A 184 -1.41 -12.46 0.92
CA ILE A 184 -2.72 -12.01 0.41
C ILE A 184 -2.59 -11.53 -1.03
N ALA A 185 -1.60 -10.68 -1.33
CA ALA A 185 -1.34 -10.19 -2.67
C ALA A 185 -0.99 -11.32 -3.65
N ALA A 186 -0.25 -12.33 -3.19
CA ALA A 186 0.10 -13.50 -3.98
C ALA A 186 -1.14 -14.30 -4.38
N CYS A 187 -2.10 -14.54 -3.46
CA CYS A 187 -3.36 -15.21 -3.77
C CYS A 187 -4.11 -14.54 -4.94
N HIS A 188 -4.08 -13.20 -5.02
CA HIS A 188 -4.64 -12.47 -6.16
C HIS A 188 -3.78 -12.60 -7.42
N ALA A 189 -2.47 -12.42 -7.28
CA ALA A 189 -1.52 -12.37 -8.39
C ALA A 189 -1.37 -13.72 -9.11
N THR A 190 -1.55 -14.84 -8.42
CA THR A 190 -1.40 -16.19 -8.97
C THR A 190 -2.69 -16.81 -9.46
N ALA A 191 -3.85 -16.21 -9.16
CA ALA A 191 -5.13 -16.68 -9.66
C ALA A 191 -5.27 -16.38 -11.16
N THR A 192 -5.73 -17.35 -11.94
CA THR A 192 -5.88 -17.21 -13.40
C THR A 192 -7.02 -16.26 -13.78
N SER A 193 -8.03 -16.11 -12.91
CA SER A 193 -9.18 -15.21 -13.09
C SER A 193 -9.74 -14.72 -11.75
N ALA A 194 -10.60 -13.70 -11.76
CA ALA A 194 -11.21 -13.15 -10.54
C ALA A 194 -11.95 -14.24 -9.74
N GLU A 195 -12.66 -15.11 -10.43
CA GLU A 195 -13.49 -16.18 -9.89
C GLU A 195 -12.68 -17.31 -9.25
N THR A 196 -11.43 -17.50 -9.69
CA THR A 196 -10.53 -18.55 -9.19
C THR A 196 -9.66 -18.07 -8.02
N THR A 197 -9.85 -16.84 -7.56
CA THR A 197 -9.14 -16.30 -6.40
C THR A 197 -9.53 -17.06 -5.14
N ASP A 198 -8.55 -17.56 -4.37
CA ASP A 198 -8.80 -18.27 -3.12
C ASP A 198 -9.15 -17.32 -1.97
N TRP A 199 -10.41 -16.88 -1.96
CA TRP A 199 -10.94 -15.99 -0.94
C TRP A 199 -10.98 -16.60 0.46
N VAL A 200 -11.09 -17.93 0.57
CA VAL A 200 -11.06 -18.64 1.87
C VAL A 200 -9.69 -18.47 2.51
N THR A 201 -8.62 -18.67 1.75
CA THR A 201 -7.26 -18.42 2.23
C THR A 201 -7.03 -16.94 2.55
N ILE A 202 -7.49 -16.01 1.71
CA ILE A 202 -7.36 -14.58 1.97
C ILE A 202 -8.07 -14.18 3.28
N ALA A 203 -9.28 -14.68 3.52
CA ALA A 203 -10.02 -14.41 4.77
C ALA A 203 -9.26 -14.92 6.01
N ARG A 204 -8.63 -16.11 5.91
CA ARG A 204 -7.78 -16.67 6.98
C ARG A 204 -6.52 -15.82 7.20
N LEU A 205 -5.88 -15.36 6.12
CA LEU A 205 -4.69 -14.50 6.20
C LEU A 205 -5.03 -13.15 6.84
N TYR A 206 -6.16 -12.53 6.50
CA TYR A 206 -6.61 -11.33 7.19
C TYR A 206 -6.92 -11.57 8.67
N GLY A 207 -7.44 -12.75 9.04
CA GLY A 207 -7.56 -13.16 10.45
C GLY A 207 -6.22 -13.11 11.18
N LYS A 208 -5.19 -13.73 10.61
CA LYS A 208 -3.83 -13.69 11.17
C LYS A 208 -3.22 -12.28 11.18
N LEU A 209 -3.48 -11.48 10.15
CA LEU A 209 -3.00 -10.10 10.09
C LEU A 209 -3.61 -9.26 11.21
N LEU A 210 -4.91 -9.47 11.49
CA LEU A 210 -5.60 -8.76 12.56
C LEU A 210 -5.03 -9.09 13.94
N ASP A 211 -4.60 -10.34 14.17
CA ASP A 211 -3.93 -10.73 15.42
C ASP A 211 -2.57 -10.02 15.61
N LEU A 212 -1.84 -9.75 14.52
CA LEU A 212 -0.53 -9.09 14.56
C LEU A 212 -0.60 -7.57 14.52
N ALA A 213 -1.54 -7.02 13.78
CA ALA A 213 -1.69 -5.59 13.52
C ALA A 213 -3.17 -5.18 13.52
N PRO A 214 -3.81 -5.10 14.70
CA PRO A 214 -5.22 -4.74 14.81
C PRO A 214 -5.48 -3.33 14.26
N SER A 215 -6.40 -3.22 13.29
CA SER A 215 -6.93 -1.91 12.89
C SER A 215 -8.32 -2.04 12.24
N PRO A 216 -9.16 -0.99 12.32
CA PRO A 216 -10.46 -0.96 11.64
C PRO A 216 -10.35 -1.20 10.13
N VAL A 217 -9.25 -0.75 9.50
CA VAL A 217 -8.99 -0.96 8.07
C VAL A 217 -8.68 -2.43 7.76
N VAL A 218 -7.89 -3.12 8.61
CA VAL A 218 -7.63 -4.55 8.47
C VAL A 218 -8.91 -5.35 8.66
N GLU A 219 -9.75 -4.97 9.62
CA GLU A 219 -11.04 -5.61 9.85
C GLU A 219 -12.03 -5.38 8.69
N LEU A 220 -12.07 -4.18 8.09
CA LEU A 220 -12.83 -3.90 6.87
C LEU A 220 -12.36 -4.79 5.70
N ASN A 221 -11.05 -4.88 5.47
CA ASN A 221 -10.50 -5.73 4.41
C ASN A 221 -10.79 -7.22 4.66
N ARG A 222 -10.78 -7.66 5.92
CA ARG A 222 -11.23 -9.00 6.31
C ARG A 222 -12.70 -9.21 5.99
N ALA A 223 -13.56 -8.22 6.24
CA ALA A 223 -14.98 -8.27 5.92
C ALA A 223 -15.21 -8.45 4.41
N VAL A 224 -14.43 -7.76 3.58
CA VAL A 224 -14.40 -7.98 2.12
C VAL A 224 -14.09 -9.44 1.80
N ALA A 225 -12.98 -9.97 2.31
CA ALA A 225 -12.55 -11.34 2.04
C ALA A 225 -13.58 -12.39 2.50
N VAL A 226 -14.19 -12.21 3.68
CA VAL A 226 -15.25 -13.07 4.20
C VAL A 226 -16.50 -12.99 3.31
N GLY A 227 -16.88 -11.79 2.86
CA GLY A 227 -18.02 -11.63 1.97
C GLY A 227 -17.81 -12.27 0.60
N MET A 228 -16.58 -12.28 0.10
CA MET A 228 -16.25 -12.97 -1.16
C MET A 228 -16.16 -14.49 -0.99
N ALA A 229 -15.70 -14.99 0.16
CA ALA A 229 -15.57 -16.43 0.44
C ALA A 229 -16.91 -17.09 0.82
N TYR A 230 -17.74 -16.40 1.60
CA TYR A 230 -18.93 -16.97 2.24
C TYR A 230 -20.22 -16.23 1.92
N GLY A 231 -20.17 -15.29 0.97
CA GLY A 231 -21.31 -14.55 0.45
C GLY A 231 -21.47 -13.14 1.05
N PRO A 232 -22.08 -12.21 0.30
CA PRO A 232 -22.10 -10.78 0.63
C PRO A 232 -22.78 -10.45 1.95
N GLY A 233 -23.73 -11.27 2.41
CA GLY A 233 -24.36 -11.11 3.72
C GLY A 233 -23.39 -11.31 4.89
N ALA A 234 -22.46 -12.27 4.79
CA ALA A 234 -21.45 -12.51 5.81
C ALA A 234 -20.46 -11.34 5.91
N GLY A 235 -20.07 -10.78 4.75
CA GLY A 235 -19.23 -9.59 4.69
C GLY A 235 -19.92 -8.35 5.27
N LEU A 236 -21.17 -8.08 4.85
CA LEU A 236 -21.94 -6.93 5.33
C LEU A 236 -22.10 -6.93 6.86
N ALA A 237 -22.38 -8.09 7.46
CA ALA A 237 -22.52 -8.22 8.92
C ALA A 237 -21.21 -7.90 9.69
N LEU A 238 -20.04 -8.04 9.05
CA LEU A 238 -18.77 -7.62 9.63
C LEU A 238 -18.51 -6.15 9.38
N VAL A 239 -18.83 -5.63 8.18
CA VAL A 239 -18.73 -4.19 7.88
C VAL A 239 -19.53 -3.38 8.89
N ASP A 240 -20.77 -3.76 9.16
CA ASP A 240 -21.64 -3.04 10.10
C ASP A 240 -21.06 -2.96 11.53
N LYS A 241 -20.21 -3.90 11.95
CA LYS A 241 -19.57 -3.88 13.29
C LYS A 241 -18.38 -2.93 13.38
N VAL A 242 -17.74 -2.62 12.26
CA VAL A 242 -16.53 -1.79 12.22
C VAL A 242 -16.81 -0.36 11.74
N MET A 243 -17.98 -0.09 11.14
CA MET A 243 -18.35 1.24 10.60
C MET A 243 -18.12 2.38 11.61
N ASP A 244 -18.53 2.21 12.87
CA ASP A 244 -18.39 3.27 13.89
C ASP A 244 -16.92 3.62 14.18
N GLN A 245 -16.01 2.66 14.01
CA GLN A 245 -14.56 2.87 14.19
C GLN A 245 -13.90 3.48 12.94
N LEU A 246 -14.56 3.40 11.79
CA LEU A 246 -14.06 3.91 10.50
C LEU A 246 -14.36 5.40 10.31
N GLY A 247 -15.34 5.96 11.02
CA GLY A 247 -15.71 7.38 10.91
C GLY A 247 -15.96 7.79 9.45
N ASP A 248 -15.31 8.86 9.01
CA ASP A 248 -15.43 9.43 7.66
C ASP A 248 -14.62 8.68 6.58
N TYR A 249 -14.21 7.43 6.83
CA TYR A 249 -13.47 6.63 5.86
C TYR A 249 -14.36 6.16 4.71
N HIS A 250 -14.29 6.87 3.58
CA HIS A 250 -15.14 6.65 2.42
C HIS A 250 -15.16 5.20 1.89
N LEU A 251 -14.05 4.44 1.99
CA LEU A 251 -14.00 3.04 1.54
C LEU A 251 -14.85 2.11 2.43
N GLY A 252 -15.10 2.46 3.69
CA GLY A 252 -16.06 1.74 4.54
C GLY A 252 -17.48 1.83 3.96
N HIS A 253 -17.91 3.04 3.63
CA HIS A 253 -19.20 3.30 2.99
C HIS A 253 -19.29 2.66 1.59
N ALA A 254 -18.24 2.74 0.78
CA ALA A 254 -18.20 2.12 -0.54
C ALA A 254 -18.32 0.59 -0.47
N THR A 255 -17.65 -0.04 0.51
CA THR A 255 -17.71 -1.49 0.73
C THR A 255 -19.11 -1.92 1.18
N LYS A 256 -19.70 -1.19 2.12
CA LYS A 256 -21.10 -1.40 2.56
C LYS A 256 -22.06 -1.32 1.38
N ALA A 257 -21.93 -0.27 0.56
CA ALA A 257 -22.74 -0.07 -0.63
C ALA A 257 -22.62 -1.22 -1.63
N ASP A 258 -21.41 -1.74 -1.86
CA ASP A 258 -21.19 -2.85 -2.78
C ASP A 258 -21.86 -4.15 -2.29
N PHE A 259 -21.75 -4.48 -1.00
CA PHE A 259 -22.43 -5.66 -0.46
C PHE A 259 -23.96 -5.52 -0.50
N LEU A 260 -24.51 -4.35 -0.16
CA LEU A 260 -25.94 -4.08 -0.27
C LEU A 260 -26.43 -4.22 -1.72
N ARG A 261 -25.66 -3.70 -2.68
CA ARG A 261 -25.94 -3.84 -4.12
C ARG A 261 -25.94 -5.31 -4.55
N ARG A 262 -24.92 -6.09 -4.16
CA ARG A 262 -24.82 -7.53 -4.46
C ARG A 262 -25.97 -8.35 -3.83
N LEU A 263 -26.55 -7.87 -2.73
CA LEU A 263 -27.74 -8.45 -2.08
C LEU A 263 -29.07 -7.96 -2.68
N GLY A 264 -29.05 -7.06 -3.67
CA GLY A 264 -30.26 -6.49 -4.26
C GLY A 264 -30.92 -5.38 -3.43
N ARG A 265 -30.30 -4.95 -2.32
CA ARG A 265 -30.77 -3.87 -1.43
C ARG A 265 -30.41 -2.50 -2.01
N LYS A 266 -30.96 -2.21 -3.20
CA LYS A 266 -30.62 -1.05 -4.02
C LYS A 266 -30.78 0.32 -3.32
N PRO A 267 -31.89 0.63 -2.61
CA PRO A 267 -32.04 1.92 -1.95
C PRO A 267 -30.96 2.19 -0.90
N GLU A 268 -30.68 1.21 -0.06
CA GLU A 268 -29.66 1.31 1.00
C GLU A 268 -28.24 1.38 0.42
N ALA A 269 -28.00 0.68 -0.70
CA ALA A 269 -26.76 0.78 -1.44
C ALA A 269 -26.56 2.20 -2.00
N ALA A 270 -27.61 2.82 -2.54
CA ALA A 270 -27.55 4.18 -3.07
C ALA A 270 -27.20 5.22 -1.98
N GLU A 271 -27.80 5.11 -0.80
CA GLU A 271 -27.47 5.96 0.34
C GLU A 271 -25.99 5.83 0.74
N SER A 272 -25.50 4.59 0.83
CA SER A 272 -24.10 4.32 1.19
C SER A 272 -23.12 4.80 0.11
N TYR A 273 -23.45 4.64 -1.18
CA TYR A 273 -22.64 5.20 -2.28
C TYR A 273 -22.60 6.73 -2.26
N ALA A 274 -23.72 7.38 -1.93
CA ALA A 274 -23.78 8.84 -1.83
C ALA A 274 -22.88 9.36 -0.70
N GLN A 275 -22.87 8.69 0.47
CA GLN A 275 -21.94 8.99 1.57
C GLN A 275 -20.48 8.82 1.14
N ALA A 276 -20.14 7.68 0.53
CA ALA A 276 -18.78 7.45 0.02
C ALA A 276 -18.34 8.54 -0.97
N LEU A 277 -19.23 8.94 -1.89
CA LEU A 277 -18.97 9.98 -2.88
C LEU A 277 -18.76 11.38 -2.27
N ALA A 278 -19.45 11.69 -1.17
CA ALA A 278 -19.28 12.95 -0.45
C ALA A 278 -17.92 13.05 0.26
N LEU A 279 -17.34 11.91 0.64
CA LEU A 279 -16.13 11.82 1.47
C LEU A 279 -14.82 11.69 0.67
N THR A 280 -14.87 11.40 -0.64
CA THR A 280 -13.66 11.34 -1.49
C THR A 280 -13.46 12.59 -2.35
N SER A 281 -12.22 13.07 -2.40
CA SER A 281 -11.75 14.13 -3.29
C SER A 281 -11.06 13.59 -4.55
N ASN A 282 -10.76 12.28 -4.63
CA ASN A 282 -10.06 11.69 -5.77
C ASN A 282 -10.99 11.65 -7.01
N PRO A 283 -10.65 12.32 -8.13
CA PRO A 283 -11.52 12.38 -9.29
C PRO A 283 -11.90 11.02 -9.88
N ALA A 284 -10.98 10.04 -9.88
CA ALA A 284 -11.23 8.72 -10.42
C ALA A 284 -12.19 7.90 -9.53
N GLU A 285 -12.01 7.98 -8.20
CA GLU A 285 -12.94 7.38 -7.23
C GLU A 285 -14.32 8.01 -7.31
N ARG A 286 -14.39 9.35 -7.42
CA ARG A 286 -15.66 10.08 -7.58
C ARG A 286 -16.43 9.62 -8.81
N ARG A 287 -15.76 9.49 -9.97
CA ARG A 287 -16.40 8.98 -11.20
C ARG A 287 -16.89 7.54 -11.04
N TYR A 288 -16.10 6.68 -10.41
CA TYR A 288 -16.47 5.30 -10.11
C TYR A 288 -17.72 5.23 -9.20
N LEU A 289 -17.71 5.92 -8.07
CA LEU A 289 -18.81 5.92 -7.09
C LEU A 289 -20.08 6.54 -7.68
N ALA A 290 -19.96 7.63 -8.45
CA ALA A 290 -21.11 8.23 -9.13
C ALA A 290 -21.74 7.29 -10.17
N ARG A 291 -20.94 6.48 -10.87
CA ARG A 291 -21.45 5.44 -11.78
C ARG A 291 -22.21 4.36 -11.02
N ARG A 292 -21.62 3.82 -9.94
CA ARG A 292 -22.27 2.81 -9.09
C ARG A 292 -23.58 3.31 -8.47
N LEU A 293 -23.62 4.57 -8.04
CA LEU A 293 -24.84 5.21 -7.53
C LEU A 293 -25.97 5.21 -8.57
N ARG A 294 -25.67 5.55 -9.83
CA ARG A 294 -26.67 5.51 -10.91
C ARG A 294 -27.19 4.09 -11.18
N GLU A 295 -26.34 3.08 -11.10
CA GLU A 295 -26.72 1.67 -11.26
C GLU A 295 -27.67 1.17 -10.15
N THR A 296 -27.59 1.76 -8.95
CA THR A 296 -28.45 1.41 -7.80
C THR A 296 -29.73 2.23 -7.69
N SER A 297 -29.75 3.44 -8.24
CA SER A 297 -30.93 4.32 -8.21
C SER A 297 -31.90 4.11 -9.38
N GLY A 298 -31.52 3.30 -10.37
CA GLY A 298 -32.34 2.91 -11.53
C GLY A 298 -33.01 1.55 -11.41
#